data_AF-A0A9D6EUC3-F1
#
_entry.id   AF-A0A9D6EUC3-F1
#
_cell.length_a   1.000
_cell.length_b   1.000
_cell.length_c   1.000
_cell.angle_alpha   90.00
_cell.angle_beta   90.00
_cell.angle_gamma   90.00
#
_symmetry.space_group_name_H-M   'P 1'
#
loop_
_entity.id
_entity.type
_entity.pdbx_description
1 polymer ?
#
loop_
_entity_poly.entity_id
_entity_poly.type
_entity_poly.pdbx_seq_one_letter_code
_entity_poly.pdbx_strand_id
1 'polypeptide(L)'
;MNTYIHISTLSDQKKYSTLKKSIDGKRLIALKKRERINPHPNKVESRLGVFIEELEPQVRQAVLEMNRKGYSTDLSGFVNDCCDQMIEGDFQLPEEIINKLSLLGIKVESNPSRYTRLQFSPKEADIGKIKKQWKNIVSLLPSRDKIADFSMTKRSREFRIKYS
;
A
#
# COMPACT_ATOMS: atom_id res chain seq x y z
N MET A 1 5.95 2.97 29.19
CA MET A 1 6.30 2.40 27.87
C MET A 1 6.91 3.51 27.03
N ASN A 2 8.15 3.35 26.57
CA ASN A 2 8.85 4.35 25.75
C ASN A 2 8.37 4.22 24.30
N THR A 3 7.42 5.07 23.89
CA THR A 3 7.10 5.28 22.48
C THR A 3 8.24 6.07 21.84
N TYR A 4 9.16 5.37 21.18
CA TYR A 4 10.11 6.01 20.26
C TYR A 4 9.33 6.55 19.07
N ILE A 5 8.95 7.83 19.14
CA ILE A 5 8.51 8.59 17.97
C ILE A 5 9.78 8.90 17.20
N HIS A 6 9.99 8.24 16.06
CA HIS A 6 11.08 8.61 15.16
C HIS A 6 10.74 9.97 14.54
N ILE A 7 11.22 11.06 15.14
CA ILE A 7 11.16 12.38 14.53
C ILE A 7 12.17 12.37 13.38
N SER A 8 11.69 12.28 12.14
CA SER A 8 12.55 12.34 10.95
C SER A 8 13.34 13.66 10.96
N THR A 9 14.65 13.62 10.80
CA THR A 9 15.42 14.85 10.64
C THR A 9 15.11 15.50 9.29
N LEU A 10 15.39 16.80 9.12
CA LEU A 10 15.29 17.47 7.81
C LEU A 10 16.12 16.77 6.72
N SER A 11 17.27 16.20 7.11
CA SER A 11 18.12 15.39 6.22
C SER A 11 17.39 14.13 5.74
N ASP A 12 16.69 13.44 6.65
CA ASP A 12 15.95 12.23 6.32
C ASP A 12 14.72 12.53 5.45
N GLN A 13 13.99 13.60 5.75
CA GLN A 13 12.89 14.07 4.89
C GLN A 13 13.35 14.35 3.46
N LYS A 14 14.54 14.94 3.28
CA LYS A 14 15.11 15.17 1.95
C LYS A 14 15.43 13.87 1.22
N LYS A 15 15.99 12.88 1.91
CA LYS A 15 16.28 11.55 1.32
C LYS A 15 14.99 10.88 0.87
N TYR A 16 13.97 10.85 1.73
CA TYR A 16 12.67 10.28 1.43
C TYR A 16 11.94 10.99 0.29
N SER A 17 11.95 12.32 0.28
CA SER A 17 11.39 13.12 -0.82
C SER A 17 12.07 12.81 -2.15
N THR A 18 13.40 12.67 -2.14
CA THR A 18 14.19 12.30 -3.33
C THR A 18 13.83 10.89 -3.81
N LEU A 19 13.73 9.93 -2.89
CA LEU A 19 13.32 8.56 -3.20
C LEU A 19 11.91 8.53 -3.81
N LYS A 20 10.94 9.21 -3.19
CA LYS A 20 9.56 9.30 -3.70
C LYS A 20 9.51 9.89 -5.11
N LYS A 21 10.21 10.99 -5.37
CA LYS A 21 10.29 11.60 -6.71
C LYS A 21 10.87 10.63 -7.74
N SER A 22 11.92 9.90 -7.39
CA SER A 22 12.51 8.88 -8.28
C SER A 22 11.51 7.76 -8.61
N ILE A 23 10.76 7.29 -7.62
CA ILE A 23 9.72 6.27 -7.77
C ILE A 23 8.59 6.79 -8.68
N ASP A 24 8.10 8.01 -8.43
CA ASP A 24 7.01 8.61 -9.20
C ASP A 24 7.39 8.79 -10.67
N GLY A 25 8.63 9.22 -10.96
CA GLY A 25 9.14 9.31 -12.33
C GLY A 25 9.15 7.96 -13.05
N LYS A 26 9.62 6.90 -12.38
CA LYS A 26 9.64 5.53 -12.94
C LYS A 26 8.23 4.99 -13.17
N ARG A 27 7.30 5.23 -12.25
CA ARG A 27 5.89 4.83 -12.37
C ARG A 27 5.23 5.50 -13.57
N LEU A 28 5.42 6.80 -13.73
CA LEU A 28 4.82 7.55 -14.84
C LEU A 28 5.29 7.02 -16.21
N ILE A 29 6.58 6.70 -16.35
CA ILE A 29 7.13 6.10 -17.57
C ILE A 29 6.49 4.73 -17.84
N ALA A 30 6.42 3.87 -16.81
CA ALA A 30 5.83 2.55 -16.92
C ALA A 30 4.33 2.60 -17.28
N LEU A 31 3.58 3.51 -16.66
CA LEU A 31 2.16 3.72 -16.93
C LEU A 31 1.92 4.18 -18.37
N LYS A 32 2.67 5.18 -18.84
CA LYS A 32 2.59 5.64 -20.24
C LYS A 32 2.88 4.49 -21.22
N LYS A 33 3.83 3.61 -20.89
CA LYS A 33 4.12 2.42 -21.69
C LYS A 33 2.95 1.42 -21.66
N ARG A 34 2.38 1.17 -20.48
CA ARG A 34 1.21 0.29 -20.29
C ARG A 34 0.03 0.76 -21.15
N GLU A 35 -0.36 2.02 -21.03
CA GLU A 35 -1.48 2.61 -21.78
C GLU A 35 -1.30 2.53 -23.30
N ARG A 36 -0.06 2.60 -23.80
CA ARG A 36 0.24 2.46 -25.24
C ARG A 36 0.21 1.02 -25.75
N ILE A 37 0.68 0.07 -24.96
CA ILE A 37 0.92 -1.31 -25.42
C ILE A 37 -0.27 -2.21 -25.09
N ASN A 38 -0.84 -2.06 -23.91
CA ASN A 38 -1.97 -2.85 -23.45
C ASN A 38 -2.76 -2.01 -22.43
N PRO A 39 -3.80 -1.27 -22.86
CA PRO A 39 -4.58 -0.43 -21.96
C PRO A 39 -5.68 -1.19 -21.21
N HIS A 40 -5.76 -2.52 -21.33
CA HIS A 40 -6.85 -3.30 -20.74
C HIS A 40 -6.43 -3.89 -19.38
N PRO A 41 -7.17 -3.59 -18.29
CA PRO A 41 -6.87 -4.13 -16.98
C PRO A 41 -7.14 -5.64 -16.93
N ASN A 42 -6.28 -6.35 -16.22
CA ASN A 42 -6.56 -7.73 -15.85
C ASN A 42 -7.55 -7.80 -14.66
N LYS A 43 -8.00 -9.00 -14.30
CA LYS A 43 -8.98 -9.21 -13.21
C LYS A 43 -8.57 -8.61 -11.86
N VAL A 44 -7.28 -8.63 -11.52
CA VAL A 44 -6.77 -8.05 -10.27
C VAL A 44 -6.76 -6.52 -10.37
N GLU A 45 -6.31 -5.96 -11.49
CA GLU A 45 -6.32 -4.52 -11.76
C GLU A 45 -7.75 -3.95 -11.76
N SER A 46 -8.72 -4.66 -12.33
CA SER A 46 -10.14 -4.26 -12.27
C SER A 46 -10.66 -4.22 -10.83
N ARG A 47 -10.24 -5.17 -9.97
CA ARG A 47 -10.62 -5.19 -8.55
C ARG A 47 -9.99 -4.05 -7.77
N LEU A 48 -8.68 -3.85 -7.94
CA LEU A 48 -7.95 -2.74 -7.32
C LEU A 48 -8.41 -1.38 -7.85
N GLY A 49 -8.94 -1.33 -9.08
CA GLY A 49 -9.33 -0.08 -9.75
C GLY A 49 -8.11 0.74 -10.19
N VAL A 50 -7.01 0.06 -10.54
CA VAL A 50 -5.75 0.70 -10.92
C VAL A 50 -4.86 -0.29 -11.69
N PHE A 51 -4.02 0.20 -12.61
CA PHE A 51 -2.96 -0.64 -13.21
C PHE A 51 -1.86 -0.95 -12.18
N ILE A 52 -1.23 -2.13 -12.30
CA ILE A 52 -0.15 -2.53 -11.39
C ILE A 52 1.05 -1.57 -11.45
N GLU A 53 1.29 -0.94 -12.59
CA GLU A 53 2.36 0.06 -12.80
C GLU A 53 2.12 1.34 -11.99
N GLU A 54 0.85 1.66 -11.69
CA GLU A 54 0.52 2.79 -10.82
C GLU A 54 0.86 2.48 -9.37
N LEU A 55 0.94 1.22 -8.94
CA LEU A 55 1.36 0.91 -7.57
C LEU A 55 2.86 1.18 -7.40
N GLU A 56 3.23 1.79 -6.27
CA GLU A 56 4.63 2.05 -5.96
C GLU A 56 5.43 0.74 -5.80
N PRO A 57 6.65 0.62 -6.37
CA PRO A 57 7.34 -0.67 -6.46
C PRO A 57 7.59 -1.38 -5.12
N GLN A 58 7.78 -0.62 -4.04
CA GLN A 58 8.04 -1.16 -2.71
C GLN A 58 6.80 -1.73 -2.02
N VAL A 59 5.61 -1.24 -2.36
CA VAL A 59 4.33 -1.67 -1.75
C VAL A 59 3.51 -2.57 -2.68
N ARG A 60 3.79 -2.56 -3.98
CA ARG A 60 3.06 -3.30 -5.02
C ARG A 60 2.82 -4.76 -4.66
N GLN A 61 3.87 -5.50 -4.32
CA GLN A 61 3.72 -6.93 -4.03
C GLN A 61 2.87 -7.18 -2.78
N ALA A 62 2.94 -6.29 -1.79
CA ALA A 62 2.11 -6.39 -0.59
C ALA A 62 0.64 -6.16 -0.92
N VAL A 63 0.30 -5.15 -1.73
CA VAL A 63 -1.07 -4.91 -2.20
C VAL A 63 -1.61 -6.12 -2.96
N LEU A 64 -0.83 -6.68 -3.89
CA LEU A 64 -1.24 -7.85 -4.67
C LEU A 64 -1.46 -9.09 -3.79
N GLU A 65 -0.57 -9.32 -2.82
CA GLU A 65 -0.68 -10.45 -1.89
C GLU A 65 -1.84 -10.27 -0.90
N MET A 66 -2.09 -9.04 -0.42
CA MET A 66 -3.28 -8.71 0.36
C MET A 66 -4.55 -8.97 -0.44
N ASN A 67 -4.60 -8.56 -1.71
CA ASN A 67 -5.74 -8.86 -2.59
C ASN A 67 -5.94 -10.37 -2.76
N ARG A 68 -4.85 -11.13 -2.96
CA ARG A 68 -4.89 -12.59 -3.04
C ARG A 68 -5.45 -13.23 -1.77
N LYS A 69 -5.13 -12.69 -0.60
CA LYS A 69 -5.63 -13.13 0.71
C LYS A 69 -7.07 -12.66 1.01
N GLY A 70 -7.71 -11.92 0.11
CA GLY A 70 -9.10 -11.47 0.27
C GLY A 70 -9.27 -10.11 0.94
N TYR A 71 -8.21 -9.30 1.03
CA TYR A 71 -8.26 -7.94 1.55
C TYR A 71 -8.48 -6.93 0.42
N SER A 72 -9.49 -6.07 0.56
CA SER A 72 -9.68 -4.93 -0.33
C SER A 72 -8.77 -3.78 0.11
N THR A 73 -8.08 -3.15 -0.83
CA THR A 73 -7.15 -2.04 -0.57
C THR A 73 -7.51 -0.85 -1.46
N ASP A 74 -7.48 0.34 -0.90
CA ASP A 74 -7.90 1.59 -1.53
C ASP A 74 -6.74 2.57 -1.74
N LEU A 75 -5.80 2.65 -0.80
CA LEU A 75 -4.63 3.53 -0.87
C LEU A 75 -3.37 2.78 -0.45
N SER A 76 -2.22 3.12 -1.05
CA SER A 76 -0.94 2.54 -0.67
C SER A 76 0.27 3.42 -1.04
N GLY A 77 1.40 3.22 -0.32
CA GLY A 77 2.68 3.87 -0.61
C GLY A 77 2.95 5.11 0.25
N PHE A 78 3.64 6.10 -0.32
CA PHE A 78 3.88 7.42 0.28
C PHE A 78 2.67 8.35 0.07
N VAL A 79 1.63 8.25 0.90
CA VAL A 79 0.34 8.93 0.68
C VAL A 79 0.32 10.35 1.27
N ASN A 80 0.36 10.48 2.60
CA ASN A 80 0.20 11.77 3.28
C ASN A 80 1.52 12.54 3.42
N ASP A 81 2.62 11.80 3.57
CA ASP A 81 3.96 12.35 3.68
C ASP A 81 4.97 11.40 2.99
N CYS A 82 6.20 11.88 2.83
CA CYS A 82 7.25 11.11 2.17
C CYS A 82 7.99 10.14 3.09
N CYS A 83 7.83 10.26 4.41
CA CYS A 83 8.55 9.48 5.40
C CYS A 83 7.77 8.25 5.86
N ASP A 84 6.46 8.20 5.65
CA ASP A 84 5.59 7.13 6.08
C ASP A 84 5.17 6.24 4.91
N GLN A 85 4.92 4.98 5.25
CA GLN A 85 4.36 3.99 4.36
C GLN A 85 3.02 3.56 4.92
N MET A 86 2.02 3.50 4.04
CA MET A 86 0.71 3.01 4.41
C MET A 86 0.07 2.09 3.37
N ILE A 87 -0.84 1.25 3.86
CA ILE A 87 -1.89 0.59 3.07
C ILE A 87 -3.20 0.80 3.83
N GLU A 88 -4.22 1.25 3.12
CA GLU A 88 -5.56 1.43 3.65
C GLU A 88 -6.59 0.64 2.84
N GLY A 89 -7.69 0.26 3.45
CA GLY A 89 -8.84 -0.30 2.75
C GLY A 89 -9.94 -0.81 3.67
N ASP A 90 -10.99 -1.34 3.04
CA ASP A 90 -12.14 -1.95 3.73
C ASP A 90 -11.83 -3.38 4.16
N PHE A 91 -11.22 -3.50 5.34
CA PHE A 91 -10.97 -4.76 6.00
C PHE A 91 -10.77 -4.58 7.49
N GLN A 92 -10.95 -5.65 8.26
CA GLN A 92 -10.62 -5.70 9.68
C GLN A 92 -9.61 -6.80 9.94
N LEU A 93 -8.84 -6.63 11.00
CA LEU A 93 -7.86 -7.60 11.46
C LEU A 93 -8.30 -8.16 12.82
N PRO A 94 -8.12 -9.47 13.07
CA PRO A 94 -8.26 -10.02 14.42
C PRO A 94 -7.29 -9.35 15.39
N GLU A 95 -7.70 -9.19 16.65
CA GLU A 95 -6.91 -8.54 17.69
C GLU A 95 -5.51 -9.16 17.84
N GLU A 96 -5.39 -10.48 17.73
CA GLU A 96 -4.11 -11.20 17.76
C GLU A 96 -3.14 -10.68 16.66
N ILE A 97 -3.66 -10.42 15.46
CA ILE A 97 -2.85 -9.91 14.34
C ILE A 97 -2.46 -8.45 14.59
N ILE A 98 -3.38 -7.64 15.13
CA ILE A 98 -3.12 -6.25 15.50
C ILE A 98 -1.98 -6.18 16.53
N ASN A 99 -2.02 -7.05 17.54
CA ASN A 99 -0.98 -7.15 18.57
C ASN A 99 0.37 -7.54 17.97
N LYS A 100 0.41 -8.56 17.10
CA LYS A 100 1.63 -8.96 16.38
C LYS A 100 2.22 -7.83 15.54
N LEU A 101 1.38 -7.07 14.84
CA LEU A 101 1.79 -5.93 14.03
C LEU A 101 2.31 -4.77 14.89
N SER A 102 1.66 -4.50 16.01
CA SER A 102 2.06 -3.44 16.94
C SER A 102 3.44 -3.72 17.55
N LEU A 103 3.77 -4.98 17.87
CA LEU A 103 5.11 -5.38 18.31
C LEU A 103 6.21 -5.16 17.25
N LEU A 104 5.83 -5.09 15.97
CA LEU A 104 6.74 -4.75 14.87
C LEU A 104 6.82 -3.23 14.60
N GLY A 105 6.19 -2.41 15.44
CA GLY A 105 6.13 -0.96 15.26
C GLY A 105 5.19 -0.52 14.15
N ILE A 106 4.21 -1.36 13.77
CA ILE A 106 3.19 -1.03 12.78
C ILE A 106 1.98 -0.45 13.51
N LYS A 107 1.60 0.77 13.14
CA LYS A 107 0.37 1.38 13.59
C LYS A 107 -0.80 0.79 12.83
N VAL A 108 -1.79 0.28 13.55
CA VAL A 108 -3.07 -0.16 13.00
C VAL A 108 -4.16 0.77 13.50
N GLU A 109 -4.81 1.48 12.59
CA GLU A 109 -5.96 2.33 12.91
C GLU A 109 -7.18 1.78 12.19
N SER A 110 -8.26 1.51 12.91
CA SER A 110 -9.53 1.06 12.33
C SER A 110 -10.66 1.98 12.79
N ASN A 111 -11.59 2.29 11.89
CA ASN A 111 -12.80 3.05 12.24
C ASN A 111 -14.03 2.12 12.35
N PRO A 112 -15.15 2.60 12.94
CA PRO A 112 -16.39 1.81 13.05
C PRO A 112 -16.95 1.34 11.69
N SER A 113 -16.65 2.06 10.61
CA SER A 113 -17.02 1.70 9.23
C SER A 113 -16.14 0.61 8.62
N ARG A 114 -15.34 -0.10 9.43
CA ARG A 114 -14.46 -1.22 9.03
C ARG A 114 -13.30 -0.83 8.11
N TYR A 115 -13.03 0.46 7.97
CA TYR A 115 -11.88 0.94 7.23
C TYR A 115 -10.63 0.85 8.12
N THR A 116 -9.58 0.20 7.63
CA THR A 116 -8.33 -0.02 8.37
C THR A 116 -7.15 0.57 7.62
N ARG A 117 -6.26 1.22 8.37
CA ARG A 117 -4.96 1.71 7.95
C ARG A 117 -3.86 0.91 8.65
N LEU A 118 -2.93 0.40 7.85
CA LEU A 118 -1.63 -0.09 8.30
C LEU A 118 -0.58 0.96 7.96
N GLN A 119 0.16 1.45 8.95
CA GLN A 119 1.16 2.50 8.76
C GLN A 119 2.46 2.22 9.51
N PHE A 120 3.60 2.56 8.91
CA PHE A 120 4.89 2.62 9.60
C PHE A 120 5.82 3.65 8.97
N SER A 121 6.72 4.21 9.78
CA SER A 121 7.84 5.05 9.30
C SER A 121 9.06 4.15 9.09
N PRO A 122 9.58 3.98 7.87
CA PRO A 122 10.77 3.19 7.66
C PRO A 122 11.97 3.84 8.35
N LYS A 123 12.92 3.02 8.80
CA LYS A 123 14.15 3.51 9.46
C LYS A 123 15.13 4.15 8.48
N GLU A 124 15.04 3.77 7.21
CA GLU A 124 15.96 4.19 6.16
C GLU A 124 15.20 4.39 4.85
N ALA A 125 15.58 5.43 4.10
CA ALA A 125 15.07 5.73 2.77
C ALA A 125 15.64 4.75 1.71
N ASP A 126 15.39 3.46 1.93
CA ASP A 126 15.83 2.36 1.08
C ASP A 126 14.62 1.51 0.64
N ILE A 127 14.44 1.41 -0.67
CA ILE A 127 13.30 0.73 -1.28
C ILE A 127 13.26 -0.77 -0.94
N GLY A 128 14.42 -1.41 -0.79
CA GLY A 128 14.54 -2.83 -0.46
C GLY A 128 14.14 -3.11 0.99
N LYS A 129 14.57 -2.25 1.92
CA LYS A 129 14.19 -2.32 3.33
C LYS A 129 12.70 -2.09 3.54
N ILE A 130 12.14 -1.09 2.86
CA ILE A 130 10.68 -0.83 2.88
C ILE A 130 9.91 -2.03 2.33
N LYS A 131 10.33 -2.57 1.18
CA LYS A 131 9.70 -3.76 0.58
C LYS A 131 9.78 -4.98 1.51
N LYS A 132 10.90 -5.18 2.20
CA LYS A 132 11.07 -6.26 3.18
C LYS A 132 10.11 -6.11 4.35
N GLN A 133 9.93 -4.89 4.86
CA GLN A 133 8.96 -4.62 5.93
C GLN A 133 7.53 -4.93 5.49
N TRP A 134 7.13 -4.50 4.30
CA TRP A 134 5.83 -4.85 3.73
C TRP A 134 5.64 -6.36 3.56
N LYS A 135 6.66 -7.09 3.12
CA LYS A 135 6.62 -8.56 3.05
C LYS A 135 6.38 -9.19 4.42
N ASN A 136 7.05 -8.69 5.47
CA ASN A 136 6.88 -9.18 6.83
C ASN A 136 5.45 -8.92 7.34
N ILE A 137 4.92 -7.71 7.12
CA ILE A 137 3.55 -7.34 7.49
C ILE A 137 2.55 -8.29 6.83
N VAL A 138 2.62 -8.45 5.51
CA VAL A 138 1.67 -9.28 4.77
C VAL A 138 1.80 -10.76 5.13
N SER A 139 2.99 -11.23 5.53
CA SER A 139 3.17 -12.62 5.98
C SER A 139 2.36 -12.96 7.23
N LEU A 140 2.06 -11.96 8.08
CA LEU A 140 1.25 -12.14 9.29
C LEU A 140 -0.25 -12.14 9.02
N LEU A 141 -0.69 -11.61 7.88
CA LEU A 141 -2.12 -11.52 7.56
C LEU A 141 -2.66 -12.91 7.18
N PRO A 142 -3.73 -13.41 7.82
CA PRO A 142 -4.35 -14.68 7.44
C PRO A 142 -5.02 -14.59 6.06
N SER A 143 -5.20 -15.73 5.39
CA SER A 143 -6.16 -15.81 4.27
C SER A 143 -7.57 -15.59 4.81
N ARG A 144 -8.43 -14.87 4.07
CA ARG A 144 -9.87 -14.75 4.36
C ARG A 144 -10.72 -15.75 3.58
N ASP A 145 -10.09 -16.63 2.81
CA ASP A 145 -10.71 -17.67 1.97
C ASP A 145 -11.83 -17.15 1.09
N LYS A 146 -11.69 -15.89 0.67
CA LYS A 146 -12.59 -15.19 -0.23
C LYS A 146 -11.81 -14.35 -1.22
N ILE A 147 -12.46 -14.04 -2.33
CA ILE A 147 -11.96 -13.06 -3.28
C ILE A 147 -12.06 -11.68 -2.62
N ALA A 148 -11.02 -10.85 -2.78
CA ALA A 148 -11.07 -9.47 -2.33
C ALA A 148 -12.18 -8.70 -3.03
N ASP A 149 -12.94 -7.94 -2.25
CA ASP A 149 -13.96 -7.04 -2.76
C ASP A 149 -13.31 -5.96 -3.65
N PHE A 150 -14.12 -5.32 -4.50
CA PHE A 150 -13.64 -4.22 -5.32
C PHE A 150 -13.25 -3.03 -4.43
N SER A 151 -12.20 -2.30 -4.82
CA SER A 151 -11.96 -0.97 -4.27
C SER A 151 -13.12 -0.06 -4.65
N MET A 152 -13.68 0.61 -3.64
CA MET A 152 -14.89 1.43 -3.78
C MET A 152 -14.60 2.93 -3.82
N THR A 153 -13.34 3.34 -3.88
CA THR A 153 -12.98 4.75 -4.06
C THR A 153 -13.55 5.31 -5.36
N LYS A 154 -13.77 6.63 -5.41
CA LYS A 154 -14.21 7.34 -6.63
C LYS A 154 -13.28 7.04 -7.81
N ARG A 155 -11.97 7.15 -7.60
CA ARG A 155 -10.94 6.85 -8.61
C ARG A 155 -11.03 5.42 -9.13
N SER A 156 -11.19 4.43 -8.25
CA SER A 156 -11.28 3.03 -8.65
C SER A 156 -12.54 2.72 -9.47
N ARG A 157 -13.66 3.41 -9.17
CA ARG A 157 -14.89 3.33 -9.98
C ARG A 157 -14.69 3.96 -11.35
N GLU A 158 -14.12 5.16 -11.41
CA GLU A 158 -13.80 5.86 -12.66
C GLU A 158 -12.84 5.05 -13.54
N PHE A 159 -11.83 4.41 -12.94
CA PHE A 159 -10.92 3.50 -13.63
C PHE A 159 -11.68 2.37 -14.32
N ARG A 160 -12.59 1.71 -13.58
CA ARG A 160 -13.39 0.62 -14.15
C ARG A 160 -14.30 1.12 -15.27
N ILE A 161 -14.93 2.29 -15.14
CA ILE A 161 -15.77 2.87 -16.20
C ILE A 161 -14.94 3.19 -17.45
N LYS A 162 -13.71 3.69 -17.27
CA LYS A 162 -12.83 4.06 -18.39
C LYS A 162 -12.35 2.84 -19.19
N TYR A 163 -12.15 1.70 -18.52
CA TYR A 163 -11.51 0.52 -19.11
C TYR A 163 -12.39 -0.74 -19.08
N SER A 164 -13.70 -0.58 -18.86
CA SER A 164 -14.73 -1.63 -18.97
C SER A 164 -15.14 -1.88 -20.40
#